data_AF-A0A957L5T7-F1
#
_entry.id   AF-A0A957L5T7-F1
#
_cell.length_a   1.000
_cell.length_b   1.000
_cell.length_c   1.000
_cell.angle_alpha   90.00
_cell.angle_beta   90.00
_cell.angle_gamma   90.00
#
_symmetry.space_group_name_H-M   'P 1'
#
loop_
_entity.id
_entity.type
_entity.pdbx_description
1 polymer ?
#
loop_
_entity_poly.entity_id
_entity_poly.type
_entity_poly.pdbx_seq_one_letter_code
_entity_poly.pdbx_strand_id
1 'polypeptide(L)'
;MTGSKQDRIWLSMHLRSETCFSRGDGVPGVVDTEVKHDPKGLPYLAGRTLKGLLHAEAAAIMCSLSQINATNGQRWQKAAVALFGKPGSRSQGGILHVGDARLPEAVRTQLVLQGGLTPADVLDTLTTIRRQTKIDPETGAPQENTLRAVRVIL
;
A
#
# COMPACT_ATOMS: atom_id res chain seq x y z
N MET A 1 -20.71 10.90 -29.33
CA MET A 1 -19.73 10.56 -28.28
C MET A 1 -20.52 10.16 -27.04
N THR A 2 -20.79 8.87 -26.86
CA THR A 2 -21.51 8.35 -25.70
C THR A 2 -20.57 8.28 -24.50
N GLY A 3 -20.74 9.17 -23.52
CA GLY A 3 -19.99 9.14 -22.27
C GLY A 3 -20.26 7.83 -21.53
N SER A 4 -19.25 6.98 -21.40
CA SER A 4 -19.36 5.77 -20.58
C SER A 4 -19.61 6.18 -19.13
N LYS A 5 -20.71 5.70 -18.54
CA LYS A 5 -21.00 5.87 -17.11
C LYS A 5 -19.85 5.27 -16.30
N GLN A 6 -19.12 6.09 -15.57
CA GLN A 6 -18.08 5.64 -14.64
C GLN A 6 -18.72 5.37 -13.29
N ASP A 7 -18.80 4.10 -12.91
CA ASP A 7 -19.23 3.72 -11.57
C ASP A 7 -18.07 3.97 -10.58
N ARG A 8 -18.31 4.80 -9.58
CA ARG A 8 -17.34 5.11 -8.52
C ARG A 8 -17.68 4.32 -7.26
N ILE A 9 -16.68 3.65 -6.72
CA ILE A 9 -16.76 2.90 -5.46
C ILE A 9 -15.77 3.54 -4.48
N TRP A 10 -16.21 3.72 -3.24
CA TRP A 10 -15.37 4.22 -2.15
C TRP A 10 -14.93 3.07 -1.26
N LEU A 11 -13.63 3.04 -0.96
CA LEU A 11 -13.04 2.09 -0.02
C LEU A 11 -12.60 2.85 1.23
N SER A 12 -12.97 2.34 2.40
CA SER A 12 -12.41 2.77 3.68
C SER A 12 -11.54 1.66 4.24
N MET A 13 -10.39 2.01 4.82
CA MET A 13 -9.45 1.07 5.40
C MET A 13 -9.14 1.49 6.84
N HIS A 14 -9.11 0.51 7.73
CA HIS A 14 -8.69 0.69 9.11
C HIS A 14 -7.41 -0.10 9.33
N LEU A 15 -6.36 0.57 9.81
CA LEU A 15 -5.14 -0.11 10.23
C LEU A 15 -5.43 -0.86 11.53
N ARG A 16 -5.25 -2.17 11.51
CA ARG A 16 -5.42 -3.05 12.70
C ARG A 16 -4.12 -3.22 13.50
N SER A 17 -3.01 -2.83 12.90
CA SER A 17 -1.68 -2.83 13.46
C SER A 17 -0.89 -1.70 12.84
N GLU A 18 0.22 -1.34 13.47
CA GLU A 18 1.19 -0.43 12.89
C GLU A 18 1.62 -0.94 11.52
N THR A 19 1.63 -0.05 10.52
CA THR A 19 1.78 -0.45 9.12
C THR A 19 2.76 0.45 8.39
N CYS A 20 3.68 -0.12 7.62
CA CYS A 20 4.54 0.64 6.72
C CYS A 20 4.03 0.53 5.28
N PHE A 21 3.46 1.62 4.74
CA PHE A 21 3.26 1.76 3.30
C PHE A 21 4.54 2.30 2.67
N SER A 22 5.49 1.41 2.40
CA SER A 22 6.85 1.82 2.03
C SER A 22 6.92 2.72 0.79
N ARG A 23 7.82 3.70 0.83
CA ARG A 23 8.21 4.52 -0.32
C ARG A 23 9.17 3.80 -1.27
N GLY A 24 9.78 2.70 -0.83
CA GLY A 24 10.77 1.90 -1.57
C GLY A 24 12.22 2.27 -1.27
N ASP A 25 12.44 3.22 -0.38
CA ASP A 25 13.73 3.73 0.07
C ASP A 25 13.67 4.11 1.56
N GLY A 26 14.84 4.44 2.12
CA GLY A 26 15.00 4.90 3.50
C GLY A 26 15.52 6.34 3.57
N VAL A 27 15.76 6.80 4.79
CA VAL A 27 16.41 8.09 5.08
C VAL A 27 17.74 7.79 5.79
N PRO A 28 18.90 8.12 5.17
CA PRO A 28 20.21 7.82 5.75
C PRO A 28 20.34 8.31 7.19
N GLY A 29 20.76 7.41 8.08
CA GLY A 29 20.92 7.71 9.50
C GLY A 29 19.62 7.75 10.32
N VAL A 30 18.44 7.60 9.71
CA VAL A 30 17.13 7.66 10.39
C VAL A 30 16.38 6.34 10.28
N VAL A 31 16.07 5.88 9.07
CA VAL A 31 15.35 4.62 8.80
C VAL A 31 15.84 3.94 7.54
N ASP A 32 15.85 2.61 7.54
CA ASP A 32 16.09 1.79 6.35
C ASP A 32 14.88 1.76 5.42
N THR A 33 13.67 1.90 5.97
CA THR A 33 12.43 1.91 5.20
C THR A 33 11.53 3.03 5.67
N GLU A 34 11.26 3.97 4.78
CA GLU A 34 10.40 5.12 5.03
C GLU A 34 8.96 4.84 4.54
N VAL A 35 7.98 5.36 5.27
CA VAL A 35 6.57 5.36 4.85
C VAL A 35 6.37 6.42 3.77
N LYS A 36 5.50 6.11 2.82
CA LYS A 36 5.09 7.04 1.79
C LYS A 36 4.21 8.13 2.39
N HIS A 37 4.65 9.37 2.26
CA HIS A 37 3.94 10.56 2.73
C HIS A 37 3.93 11.66 1.67
N ASP A 38 2.97 12.57 1.75
CA ASP A 38 2.88 13.73 0.86
C ASP A 38 3.85 14.86 1.31
N PRO A 39 3.98 15.96 0.55
CA PRO A 39 4.84 17.08 0.94
C PRO A 39 4.48 17.77 2.26
N LYS A 40 3.29 17.49 2.83
CA LYS A 40 2.85 18.00 4.13
C LYS A 40 3.12 17.01 5.26
N GLY A 41 3.78 15.88 4.99
CA GLY A 41 4.05 14.84 5.98
C GLY A 41 2.90 13.86 6.21
N LEU A 42 1.82 13.93 5.43
CA LEU A 42 0.67 13.05 5.62
C LEU A 42 0.91 11.70 4.95
N PRO A 43 0.91 10.58 5.70
CA PRO A 43 1.09 9.25 5.13
C PRO A 43 -0.11 8.85 4.26
N TYR A 44 0.15 8.05 3.22
CA TYR A 44 -0.88 7.53 2.34
C TYR A 44 -0.48 6.18 1.72
N LEU A 45 -1.49 5.40 1.30
CA LEU A 45 -1.29 4.21 0.48
C LEU A 45 -1.50 4.58 -0.98
N ALA A 46 -0.46 4.46 -1.80
CA ALA A 46 -0.54 4.76 -3.22
C ALA A 46 -1.54 3.85 -3.93
N GLY A 47 -2.39 4.43 -4.78
CA GLY A 47 -3.42 3.67 -5.50
C GLY A 47 -2.85 2.57 -6.39
N ARG A 48 -1.65 2.79 -6.96
CA ARG A 48 -0.89 1.76 -7.69
C ARG A 48 -0.52 0.56 -6.81
N THR A 49 -0.11 0.81 -5.57
CA THR A 49 0.24 -0.25 -4.60
C THR A 49 -1.00 -1.06 -4.25
N LEU A 50 -2.10 -0.39 -3.92
CA LEU A 50 -3.38 -1.07 -3.62
C LEU A 50 -3.90 -1.87 -4.82
N LYS A 51 -3.86 -1.31 -6.03
CA LYS A 51 -4.21 -2.04 -7.26
C LYS A 51 -3.32 -3.27 -7.47
N GLY A 52 -2.03 -3.15 -7.18
CA GLY A 52 -1.07 -4.25 -7.26
C GLY A 52 -1.40 -5.39 -6.29
N LEU A 53 -1.69 -5.06 -5.03
CA LEU A 53 -2.11 -6.03 -4.01
C LEU A 53 -3.41 -6.73 -4.41
N LEU A 54 -4.44 -5.98 -4.81
CA LEU A 54 -5.71 -6.55 -5.27
C LEU A 54 -5.52 -7.48 -6.47
N HIS A 55 -4.64 -7.12 -7.41
CA HIS A 55 -4.34 -7.96 -8.57
C HIS A 55 -3.62 -9.26 -8.17
N ALA A 56 -2.66 -9.17 -7.25
CA ALA A 56 -1.93 -10.34 -6.73
C ALA A 56 -2.86 -11.31 -6.01
N GLU A 57 -3.71 -10.82 -5.11
CA GLU A 57 -4.70 -11.64 -4.40
C GLU A 57 -5.73 -12.25 -5.35
N ALA A 58 -6.23 -11.48 -6.32
CA ALA A 58 -7.13 -12.01 -7.34
C ALA A 58 -6.48 -13.15 -8.13
N ALA A 59 -5.20 -13.01 -8.52
CA ALA A 59 -4.47 -14.06 -9.21
C ALA A 59 -4.31 -15.33 -8.36
N ALA A 60 -4.00 -15.19 -7.06
CA ALA A 60 -3.91 -16.30 -6.13
C ALA A 60 -5.25 -17.06 -6.02
N ILE A 61 -6.35 -16.33 -5.78
CA ILE A 61 -7.70 -16.91 -5.70
C ILE A 61 -8.07 -17.65 -6.99
N MET A 62 -7.81 -17.03 -8.15
CA MET A 62 -8.11 -17.65 -9.44
C MET A 62 -7.29 -18.91 -9.70
N CYS A 63 -6.01 -18.91 -9.33
CA CYS A 63 -5.15 -20.09 -9.43
C CYS A 63 -5.78 -21.26 -8.66
N SER A 64 -6.17 -21.04 -7.40
CA SER A 64 -6.84 -22.05 -6.58
C SER A 64 -8.20 -22.50 -7.15
N LEU A 65 -9.05 -21.58 -7.60
CA LEU A 65 -10.36 -21.91 -8.16
C LEU A 65 -10.28 -22.68 -9.49
N SER A 66 -9.28 -22.39 -10.32
CA SER A 66 -9.09 -23.05 -11.61
C SER A 66 -8.77 -24.55 -11.46
N GLN A 67 -8.15 -24.95 -10.34
CA GLN A 67 -7.87 -26.34 -10.01
C GLN A 67 -9.14 -27.12 -9.65
N ILE A 68 -10.19 -26.42 -9.18
CA ILE A 68 -11.44 -27.03 -8.72
C ILE A 68 -12.48 -27.06 -9.85
N ASN A 69 -12.58 -26.00 -10.65
CA ASN A 69 -13.57 -25.90 -11.74
C ASN A 69 -13.04 -25.06 -12.92
N ALA A 70 -12.64 -25.74 -13.99
CA ALA A 70 -12.03 -25.14 -15.17
C ALA A 70 -12.94 -24.12 -15.88
N THR A 71 -14.25 -24.39 -15.97
CA THR A 71 -15.22 -23.52 -16.67
C THR A 71 -15.38 -22.17 -15.96
N ASN A 72 -15.43 -22.18 -14.63
CA ASN A 72 -15.48 -20.95 -13.84
C ASN A 72 -14.15 -20.19 -13.88
N GLY A 73 -13.02 -20.91 -13.90
CA GLY A 73 -11.68 -20.31 -14.01
C GLY A 73 -11.55 -19.35 -15.19
N GLN A 74 -12.05 -19.74 -16.38
CA GLN A 74 -11.93 -18.90 -17.58
C GLN A 74 -12.79 -17.63 -17.50
N ARG A 75 -13.96 -17.68 -16.85
CA ARG A 75 -14.79 -16.49 -16.61
C ARG A 75 -14.07 -15.48 -15.71
N TRP A 76 -13.51 -15.94 -14.60
CA TRP A 76 -12.81 -15.07 -13.64
C TRP A 76 -11.52 -14.52 -14.23
N GLN A 77 -10.78 -15.32 -15.00
CA GLN A 77 -9.61 -14.86 -15.75
C GLN A 77 -9.95 -13.68 -16.67
N LYS A 78 -11.05 -13.78 -17.44
CA LYS A 78 -11.51 -12.70 -18.33
C LYS A 78 -11.86 -11.44 -17.54
N ALA A 79 -12.57 -11.58 -16.42
CA ALA A 79 -12.91 -10.44 -15.56
C ALA A 79 -11.66 -9.77 -14.96
N ALA A 80 -10.68 -10.54 -14.49
CA ALA A 80 -9.44 -10.01 -13.95
C ALA A 80 -8.61 -9.27 -15.01
N VAL A 81 -8.50 -9.82 -16.23
CA VAL A 81 -7.83 -9.12 -17.35
C VAL A 81 -8.56 -7.82 -17.70
N ALA A 82 -9.89 -7.80 -17.68
CA ALA A 82 -10.64 -6.58 -17.92
C ALA A 82 -10.38 -5.53 -16.83
N LEU A 83 -10.36 -5.92 -15.55
CA LEU A 83 -10.15 -5.00 -14.42
C LEU A 83 -8.71 -4.49 -14.32
N PHE A 84 -7.73 -5.40 -14.35
CA PHE A 84 -6.34 -5.09 -14.05
C PHE A 84 -5.47 -4.87 -15.30
N GLY A 85 -5.91 -5.38 -16.44
CA GLY A 85 -5.14 -5.39 -17.69
C GLY A 85 -4.31 -6.66 -17.84
N LYS A 86 -3.68 -6.83 -19.01
CA LYS A 86 -2.77 -7.95 -19.27
C LYS A 86 -1.31 -7.54 -19.02
N PRO A 87 -0.56 -8.22 -18.14
CA PRO A 87 0.86 -7.96 -17.96
C PRO A 87 1.64 -8.01 -19.28
N GLY A 88 2.53 -7.04 -19.50
CA GLY A 88 3.34 -6.94 -20.72
C GLY A 88 2.60 -6.42 -21.96
N SER A 89 1.28 -6.18 -21.88
CA SER A 89 0.54 -5.55 -22.98
C SER A 89 0.54 -4.03 -22.83
N ARG A 90 1.04 -3.31 -23.84
CA ARG A 90 0.95 -1.84 -23.92
C ARG A 90 -0.44 -1.35 -24.37
N SER A 91 -1.26 -2.22 -24.97
CA SER A 91 -2.54 -1.86 -25.59
C SER A 91 -3.77 -2.25 -24.78
N GLN A 92 -3.63 -3.10 -23.76
CA GLN A 92 -4.75 -3.57 -22.91
C GLN A 92 -4.58 -3.12 -21.46
N GLY A 93 -4.79 -1.82 -21.22
CA GLY A 93 -4.92 -1.27 -19.88
C GLY A 93 -6.23 -1.72 -19.23
N GLY A 94 -6.18 -2.14 -17.96
CA GLY A 94 -7.37 -2.53 -17.21
C GLY A 94 -8.28 -1.34 -16.88
N ILE A 95 -9.59 -1.58 -16.85
CA ILE A 95 -10.62 -0.54 -16.62
C ILE A 95 -10.68 -0.04 -15.17
N LEU A 96 -10.07 -0.76 -14.22
CA LEU A 96 -10.07 -0.36 -12.81
C LEU A 96 -9.01 0.72 -12.55
N HIS A 97 -9.45 1.88 -12.09
CA HIS A 97 -8.58 2.95 -11.60
C HIS A 97 -8.70 3.06 -10.09
N VAL A 98 -7.57 3.02 -9.40
CA VAL A 98 -7.50 3.10 -7.93
C VAL A 98 -6.77 4.38 -7.57
N GLY A 99 -7.44 5.28 -6.85
CA GLY A 99 -6.83 6.48 -6.30
C GLY A 99 -6.02 6.20 -5.04
N ASP A 100 -5.23 7.17 -4.60
CA ASP A 100 -4.50 7.06 -3.35
C ASP A 100 -5.47 7.02 -2.15
N ALA A 101 -5.26 6.07 -1.24
CA ALA A 101 -5.96 6.04 0.02
C ALA A 101 -5.27 7.01 0.98
N ARG A 102 -5.99 8.06 1.35
CA ARG A 102 -5.50 9.17 2.17
C ARG A 102 -6.23 9.19 3.50
N LEU A 103 -5.62 9.84 4.49
CA LEU A 103 -6.27 10.11 5.76
C LEU A 103 -7.60 10.86 5.57
N PRO A 104 -8.59 10.63 6.45
CA PRO A 104 -9.86 11.34 6.43
C PRO A 104 -9.66 12.86 6.38
N GLU A 105 -10.52 13.56 5.64
CA GLU A 105 -10.40 15.01 5.46
C GLU A 105 -10.36 15.78 6.78
N ALA A 106 -11.16 15.37 7.76
CA ALA A 106 -11.16 15.97 9.10
C ALA A 106 -9.77 15.95 9.76
N VAL A 107 -9.03 14.84 9.67
CA VAL A 107 -7.68 14.70 10.22
C VAL A 107 -6.70 15.61 9.48
N ARG A 108 -6.78 15.62 8.15
CA ARG A 108 -5.91 16.46 7.30
C ARG A 108 -6.13 17.94 7.57
N THR A 109 -7.38 18.36 7.73
CA THR A 109 -7.74 19.75 8.03
C THR A 109 -7.29 20.13 9.44
N GLN A 110 -7.48 19.27 10.44
CA GLN A 110 -7.06 19.55 11.81
C GLN A 110 -5.55 19.77 11.91
N LEU A 111 -4.73 18.92 11.27
CA LEU A 111 -3.27 19.05 11.28
C LEU A 111 -2.78 20.31 10.56
N VAL A 112 -3.51 20.77 9.54
CA VAL A 112 -3.22 22.03 8.84
C VAL A 112 -3.63 23.24 9.69
N LEU A 113 -4.76 23.16 10.40
CA LEU A 113 -5.28 24.24 11.24
C LEU A 113 -4.50 24.45 12.53
N GLN A 114 -3.85 23.41 13.06
CA GLN A 114 -3.07 23.55 14.29
C GLN A 114 -1.92 24.56 14.17
N GLY A 115 -1.46 24.87 12.95
CA GLY A 115 -0.45 25.90 12.70
C GLY A 115 0.92 25.56 13.30
N GLY A 116 1.99 26.13 12.76
CA GLY A 116 3.33 25.99 13.32
C GLY A 116 4.01 24.61 13.22
N LEU A 117 3.32 23.57 12.75
CA LEU A 117 3.91 22.26 12.47
C LEU A 117 4.62 22.24 11.12
N THR A 118 5.86 21.77 11.10
CA THR A 118 6.56 21.43 9.87
C THR A 118 6.03 20.11 9.30
N PRO A 119 6.27 19.79 8.01
CA PRO A 119 5.95 18.47 7.46
C PRO A 119 6.59 17.30 8.23
N ALA A 120 7.77 17.52 8.82
CA ALA A 120 8.42 16.52 9.66
C ALA A 120 7.62 16.29 10.96
N ASP A 121 7.17 17.36 11.62
CA ASP A 121 6.36 17.26 12.84
C ASP A 121 5.03 16.55 12.58
N VAL A 122 4.39 16.84 11.44
CA VAL A 122 3.16 16.16 11.00
C VAL A 122 3.41 14.67 10.81
N LEU A 123 4.50 14.31 10.13
CA LEU A 123 4.86 12.92 9.91
C LEU A 123 5.14 12.20 11.23
N ASP A 124 5.94 12.79 12.10
CA ASP A 124 6.30 12.23 13.41
C ASP A 124 5.08 12.08 14.33
N THR A 125 4.06 12.94 14.21
CA THR A 125 2.80 12.81 14.99
C THR A 125 1.97 11.58 14.59
N LEU A 126 2.10 11.13 13.34
CA LEU A 126 1.28 10.04 12.78
C LEU A 126 2.05 8.72 12.67
N THR A 127 3.33 8.72 13.05
CA THR A 127 4.22 7.59 12.80
C THR A 127 5.16 7.34 13.96
N THR A 128 5.77 6.16 13.97
CA THR A 128 6.88 5.84 14.87
C THR A 128 7.94 5.02 14.15
N ILE A 129 9.12 4.87 14.74
CA ILE A 129 10.20 4.05 14.19
C ILE A 129 10.27 2.74 14.96
N ARG A 130 9.99 1.64 14.27
CA ARG A 130 10.18 0.28 14.77
C ARG A 130 11.54 -0.24 14.38
N ARG A 131 12.26 -0.82 15.34
CA ARG A 131 13.57 -1.46 15.13
C ARG A 131 13.42 -2.96 15.32
N GLN A 132 13.96 -3.72 14.40
CA GLN A 132 13.94 -5.17 14.40
C GLN A 132 15.30 -5.70 14.02
N THR A 133 15.71 -6.80 14.63
CA THR A 133 16.96 -7.50 14.30
C THR A 133 16.65 -8.99 14.21
N LYS A 134 17.39 -9.71 13.38
CA LYS A 134 17.30 -11.16 13.36
C LYS A 134 18.04 -11.70 14.59
N ILE A 135 17.44 -12.69 15.25
CA ILE A 135 18.06 -13.43 16.34
C ILE A 135 18.64 -14.72 15.77
N ASP A 136 19.87 -15.02 16.15
CA ASP A 136 20.52 -16.28 15.85
C ASP A 136 19.83 -17.41 16.65
N PRO A 137 19.34 -18.47 15.99
CA PRO A 137 18.57 -19.52 16.65
C PRO A 137 19.41 -20.44 17.53
N GLU A 138 20.73 -20.50 17.34
CA GLU A 138 21.63 -21.35 18.12
C GLU A 138 22.15 -20.62 19.36
N THR A 139 22.55 -19.36 19.20
CA THR A 139 23.20 -18.57 20.27
C THR A 139 22.23 -17.65 21.02
N GLY A 140 21.08 -17.31 20.44
CA GLY A 140 20.16 -16.32 20.97
C GLY A 140 20.66 -14.87 20.85
N ALA A 141 21.84 -14.64 20.26
CA ALA A 141 22.39 -13.31 20.07
C ALA A 141 21.79 -12.61 18.83
N PRO A 142 21.78 -11.28 18.78
CA PRO A 142 21.45 -10.55 17.55
C PRO A 142 22.43 -10.89 16.43
N GLN A 143 21.92 -11.25 15.25
CA GLN A 143 22.74 -11.51 14.08
C GLN A 143 23.32 -10.19 13.54
N GLU A 144 24.63 -10.18 13.27
CA GLU A 144 25.33 -9.00 12.74
C GLU A 144 24.71 -8.48 11.44
N ASN A 145 24.70 -7.15 11.29
CA ASN A 145 24.19 -6.44 10.10
C ASN A 145 22.71 -6.70 9.75
N THR A 146 21.91 -7.24 10.69
CA THR A 146 20.47 -7.50 10.48
C THR A 146 19.53 -6.49 11.15
N LEU A 147 20.05 -5.54 11.93
CA LEU A 147 19.25 -4.47 12.50
C LEU A 147 18.64 -3.63 11.37
N ARG A 148 17.32 -3.44 11.42
CA ARG A 148 16.55 -2.61 10.49
C ARG A 148 15.62 -1.69 11.25
N ALA A 149 15.57 -0.43 10.85
CA ALA A 149 14.67 0.59 11.33
C ALA A 149 13.63 0.91 10.24
N VAL A 150 12.35 0.78 10.58
CA VAL A 150 11.22 1.01 9.67
C VAL A 150 10.30 2.04 10.29
N ARG A 151 9.96 3.09 9.53
CA ARG A 151 8.89 4.00 9.94
C ARG A 151 7.53 3.37 9.66
N VAL A 152 6.67 3.34 10.66
CA VAL A 152 5.33 2.76 10.61
C VAL A 152 4.28 3.81 10.99
N ILE A 153 3.10 3.70 10.39
CA ILE A 153 1.92 4.50 10.73
C ILE A 153 1.28 3.91 11.99
N LEU A 154 0.89 4.78 12.91
CA LEU A 154 0.21 4.45 14.17
C LEU A 154 -1.29 4.14 13.96
#